data_AF-V7DBM6-F1
#
_entry.id   AF-V7DBM6-F1
#
_cell.length_a   1.000
_cell.length_b   1.000
_cell.length_c   1.000
_cell.angle_alpha   90.00
_cell.angle_beta   90.00
_cell.angle_gamma   90.00
#
_symmetry.space_group_name_H-M   'P 1'
#
loop_
_entity.id
_entity.type
_entity.pdbx_description
1 polymer ?
#
loop_
_entity_poly.entity_id
_entity_poly.type
_entity_poly.pdbx_seq_one_letter_code
_entity_poly.pdbx_strand_id
1 'polypeptide(L)'
;MALHPDLAAFLELVEFGRLTGRSLPMHAMDVTQARAEFEGSSQVLDPSPPGNVTASELQITARDGARLAARLYRQGNAGAALQPVILYLHGGGYVVGSLDSHDSVCRRLAALGEF
;
A
#
# COMPACT_ATOMS: atom_id res chain seq x y z
N MET A 1 -0.48 -25.73 12.86
CA MET A 1 -1.66 -24.97 12.40
C MET A 1 -1.70 -25.10 10.89
N ALA A 2 -2.85 -25.44 10.30
CA ALA A 2 -2.98 -25.56 8.84
C ALA A 2 -3.04 -24.16 8.20
N LEU A 3 -2.57 -24.04 6.96
CA LEU A 3 -2.66 -22.80 6.18
C LEU A 3 -4.14 -22.50 5.85
N HIS A 4 -4.52 -21.22 5.86
CA HIS A 4 -5.86 -20.81 5.45
C HIS A 4 -6.11 -21.18 3.97
N PRO A 5 -7.29 -21.74 3.59
CA PRO A 5 -7.56 -22.18 2.23
C PRO A 5 -7.31 -21.10 1.16
N ASP A 6 -7.75 -19.87 1.41
CA ASP A 6 -7.54 -18.76 0.45
C ASP A 6 -6.06 -18.40 0.27
N LEU A 7 -5.26 -18.52 1.33
CA LEU A 7 -3.82 -18.29 1.24
C LEU A 7 -3.14 -19.43 0.49
N ALA A 8 -3.60 -20.67 0.67
CA ALA A 8 -3.12 -21.82 -0.11
C ALA A 8 -3.40 -21.62 -1.60
N ALA A 9 -4.64 -21.27 -1.96
CA ALA A 9 -5.02 -20.99 -3.34
C ALA A 9 -4.24 -19.83 -3.96
N PHE A 10 -3.98 -18.76 -3.19
CA PHE A 10 -3.14 -17.66 -3.64
C PHE A 10 -1.70 -18.11 -3.93
N LEU A 11 -1.09 -18.92 -3.05
CA LEU A 11 0.25 -19.45 -3.28
C LEU A 11 0.33 -20.36 -4.52
N GLU A 12 -0.69 -21.21 -4.74
CA GLU A 12 -0.79 -22.03 -5.95
C GLU A 12 -0.88 -21.17 -7.22
N LEU A 13 -1.65 -20.07 -7.19
CA LEU A 13 -1.73 -19.11 -8.29
C LEU A 13 -0.36 -18.47 -8.59
N VAL A 14 0.35 -18.02 -7.55
CA VAL A 14 1.68 -17.43 -7.69
C VAL A 14 2.68 -18.45 -8.24
N GLU A 15 2.65 -19.68 -7.75
CA GLU A 15 3.51 -20.76 -8.21
C GLU A 15 3.26 -21.09 -9.69
N PHE A 16 1.99 -21.20 -10.09
CA PHE A 16 1.61 -21.40 -11.48
C PHE A 16 2.11 -20.27 -12.39
N GLY A 17 2.02 -19.02 -11.93
CA GLY A 17 2.57 -17.86 -12.63
C GLY A 17 4.08 -17.97 -12.88
N ARG A 18 4.84 -18.48 -11.89
CA ARG A 18 6.28 -18.71 -12.02
C ARG A 18 6.61 -19.86 -12.96
N LEU A 19 5.93 -21.00 -12.84
CA LEU A 19 6.16 -22.18 -13.68
C LEU A 19 5.88 -21.92 -15.16
N THR A 20 4.91 -21.04 -15.45
CA THR A 20 4.54 -20.67 -16.83
C THR A 20 5.34 -19.48 -17.38
N GLY A 21 6.26 -18.92 -16.59
CA GLY A 21 7.04 -17.73 -16.98
C GLY A 21 6.22 -16.44 -17.08
N ARG A 22 4.98 -16.44 -16.55
CA ARG A 22 4.11 -15.25 -16.52
C ARG A 22 4.52 -14.23 -15.46
N SER A 23 5.23 -14.65 -14.42
CA SER A 23 5.82 -13.78 -13.41
C SER A 23 7.23 -14.25 -13.10
N LEU A 24 8.13 -13.29 -12.88
CA LEU A 24 9.51 -13.55 -12.48
C LEU A 24 9.66 -13.36 -10.97
N PRO A 25 10.67 -13.98 -10.33
CA PRO A 25 11.05 -13.56 -9.00
C PRO A 25 11.67 -12.15 -9.06
N MET A 26 11.30 -11.28 -8.10
CA MET A 26 11.68 -9.86 -8.10
C MET A 26 13.19 -9.60 -8.22
N HIS A 27 14.05 -10.49 -7.69
CA HIS A 27 15.51 -10.35 -7.79
C HIS A 27 16.08 -10.60 -9.20
N ALA A 28 15.28 -11.21 -10.09
CA ALA A 28 15.64 -11.42 -11.49
C ALA A 28 15.12 -10.30 -12.41
N MET A 29 14.39 -9.33 -11.86
CA MET A 29 13.91 -8.14 -12.57
C MET A 29 14.89 -6.99 -12.39
N ASP A 30 14.83 -6.01 -13.29
CA ASP A 30 15.40 -4.70 -12.99
C ASP A 30 14.50 -3.93 -11.99
N VAL A 31 15.05 -2.85 -11.41
CA VAL A 31 14.36 -2.07 -10.37
C VAL A 31 13.08 -1.41 -10.89
N THR A 32 13.07 -0.97 -12.15
CA THR A 32 11.91 -0.30 -12.75
C THR A 32 10.76 -1.29 -12.93
N GLN A 33 11.07 -2.49 -13.43
CA GLN A 33 10.14 -3.60 -13.56
C GLN A 33 9.59 -4.04 -12.21
N ALA A 34 10.46 -4.27 -11.23
CA ALA A 34 10.06 -4.67 -9.88
C ALA A 34 9.10 -3.66 -9.23
N ARG A 35 9.34 -2.37 -9.42
CA ARG A 35 8.44 -1.30 -8.93
C ARG A 35 7.09 -1.33 -9.62
N ALA A 36 7.07 -1.43 -10.95
CA ALA A 36 5.83 -1.46 -11.72
C ALA A 36 4.97 -2.70 -11.40
N GLU A 37 5.60 -3.88 -11.26
CA GLU A 37 4.89 -5.12 -10.92
C GLU A 37 4.36 -5.09 -9.48
N PHE A 38 5.13 -4.54 -8.53
CA PHE A 38 4.65 -4.35 -7.16
C PHE A 38 3.47 -3.38 -7.09
N GLU A 39 3.53 -2.27 -7.84
CA GLU A 39 2.44 -1.28 -7.92
C GLU A 39 1.14 -1.92 -8.43
N GLY A 40 1.23 -2.62 -9.58
CA GLY A 40 0.06 -3.26 -10.20
C GLY A 40 -0.52 -4.38 -9.35
N SER A 41 0.33 -5.23 -8.76
CA SER A 41 -0.14 -6.34 -7.91
C SER A 41 -0.79 -5.86 -6.61
N SER A 42 -0.29 -4.79 -6.00
CA SER A 42 -0.86 -4.22 -4.78
C SER A 42 -2.30 -3.76 -4.98
N GLN A 43 -2.60 -3.11 -6.10
CA GLN A 43 -3.95 -2.65 -6.44
C GLN A 43 -4.93 -3.81 -6.71
N VAL A 44 -4.44 -4.92 -7.26
CA VAL A 44 -5.26 -6.12 -7.50
C VAL A 44 -5.57 -6.86 -6.21
N LEU A 45 -4.61 -6.94 -5.28
CA LEU A 45 -4.77 -7.65 -4.01
C LEU A 45 -5.61 -6.88 -2.99
N ASP A 46 -5.65 -5.56 -3.08
CA ASP A 46 -6.45 -4.71 -2.19
C ASP A 46 -7.33 -3.69 -2.96
N PRO A 47 -8.32 -4.16 -3.75
CA PRO A 47 -8.98 -3.33 -4.75
C PRO A 47 -10.14 -2.45 -4.23
N SER A 48 -10.56 -2.63 -2.97
CA SER A 48 -11.81 -2.04 -2.45
C SER A 48 -11.58 -1.18 -1.21
N PRO A 49 -10.97 0.00 -1.36
CA PRO A 49 -10.80 0.93 -0.25
C PRO A 49 -12.14 1.53 0.23
N PRO A 50 -12.26 1.90 1.51
CA PRO A 50 -13.41 2.65 2.01
C PRO A 50 -13.61 3.98 1.29
N GLY A 51 -14.84 4.25 0.82
CA GLY A 51 -15.19 5.46 0.08
C GLY A 51 -15.43 6.72 0.93
N ASN A 52 -15.58 6.59 2.25
CA ASN A 52 -15.84 7.70 3.17
C ASN A 52 -14.57 8.42 3.69
N VAL A 53 -13.42 8.16 3.06
CA VAL A 53 -12.13 8.75 3.41
C VAL A 53 -11.69 9.70 2.31
N THR A 54 -11.44 10.96 2.66
CA THR A 54 -10.80 11.92 1.78
C THR A 54 -9.29 11.74 1.87
N ALA A 55 -8.62 11.91 0.73
CA ALA A 55 -7.17 11.85 0.65
C ALA A 55 -6.65 13.13 0.01
N SER A 56 -5.71 13.81 0.65
CA SER A 56 -5.08 15.02 0.14
C SER A 56 -3.56 14.91 0.12
N GLU A 57 -2.94 15.47 -0.91
CA GLU A 57 -1.49 15.50 -1.01
C GLU A 57 -0.89 16.49 -0.03
N LEU A 58 0.23 16.10 0.57
CA LEU A 58 1.04 16.92 1.45
C LEU A 58 2.49 16.89 1.00
N GLN A 59 3.23 17.93 1.39
CA GLN A 59 4.67 18.02 1.22
C GLN A 59 5.32 18.33 2.56
N ILE A 60 6.16 17.41 3.03
CA ILE A 60 6.85 17.52 4.31
C ILE A 60 8.31 17.90 4.04
N THR A 61 8.79 18.97 4.66
CA THR A 61 10.23 19.31 4.64
C THR A 61 10.96 18.47 5.69
N ALA A 62 11.90 17.64 5.24
CA ALA A 62 12.80 16.89 6.11
C ALA A 62 13.87 17.79 6.73
N ARG A 63 14.61 17.28 7.71
CA ARG A 63 15.63 18.04 8.47
C ARG A 63 16.79 18.54 7.61
N ASP A 64 17.09 17.83 6.52
CA ASP A 64 18.11 18.17 5.53
C ASP A 64 17.60 19.08 4.40
N GLY A 65 16.32 19.51 4.48
CA GLY A 65 15.68 20.34 3.46
C GLY A 65 15.02 19.55 2.32
N ALA A 66 15.13 18.21 2.28
CA ALA A 66 14.46 17.42 1.26
C ALA A 66 12.93 17.55 1.36
N ARG A 67 12.24 17.53 0.22
CA ARG A 67 10.78 17.59 0.12
C ARG A 67 10.23 16.17 -0.06
N LEU A 68 9.50 15.69 0.94
CA LEU A 68 8.90 14.37 0.96
C LEU A 68 7.42 14.49 0.60
N ALA A 69 7.00 13.77 -0.45
CA ALA A 69 5.59 13.60 -0.76
C ALA A 69 4.92 12.75 0.33
N ALA A 70 3.75 13.18 0.78
CA ALA A 70 2.91 12.46 1.72
C ALA A 70 1.44 12.57 1.31
N ARG A 71 0.59 11.70 1.86
CA ARG A 71 -0.85 11.77 1.66
C ARG A 71 -1.54 11.74 3.02
N LEU A 72 -2.42 12.72 3.27
CA LEU A 72 -3.25 12.79 4.45
C LEU A 72 -4.58 12.12 4.17
N TYR A 73 -4.93 11.16 5.01
CA TYR A 73 -6.20 10.46 4.96
C TYR A 73 -7.07 10.92 6.12
N ARG A 74 -8.31 11.35 5.83
CA ARG A 74 -9.24 11.84 6.84
C ARG A 74 -10.65 11.31 6.57
N GLN A 75 -11.35 10.85 7.60
CA GLN A 75 -12.77 10.53 7.44
C GLN A 75 -13.58 11.82 7.21
N GLY A 76 -14.59 11.74 6.34
CA GLY A 76 -15.42 12.91 5.99
C GLY A 76 -16.22 13.49 7.15
N ASN A 77 -16.49 12.71 8.21
CA ASN A 77 -17.22 13.12 9.41
C ASN A 77 -16.31 13.52 10.59
N ALA A 78 -14.98 13.57 10.39
CA ALA A 78 -14.03 13.91 11.44
C ALA A 78 -14.24 15.38 11.89
N GLY A 79 -14.44 15.57 13.20
CA GLY A 79 -14.65 16.88 13.80
C GLY A 79 -13.48 17.86 13.60
N ALA A 80 -13.70 19.13 13.93
CA ALA A 80 -12.68 20.17 13.87
C ALA A 80 -11.72 20.19 15.09
N ALA A 81 -11.96 19.33 16.08
CA ALA A 81 -11.09 19.20 17.25
C ALA A 81 -9.74 18.58 16.86
N LEU A 82 -8.73 18.78 17.71
CA LEU A 82 -7.45 18.10 17.57
C LEU A 82 -7.63 16.60 17.76
N GLN A 83 -7.07 15.82 16.85
CA GLN A 83 -7.15 14.36 16.83
C GLN A 83 -5.74 13.76 16.84
N PRO A 84 -5.54 12.57 17.42
CA PRO A 84 -4.32 11.81 17.22
C PRO A 84 -4.12 11.49 15.74
N VAL A 85 -2.86 11.29 15.35
CA VAL A 85 -2.49 11.02 13.96
C VAL A 85 -1.63 9.76 13.90
N ILE A 86 -1.91 8.92 12.91
CA ILE A 86 -1.05 7.79 12.55
C ILE A 86 -0.10 8.25 11.45
N LEU A 87 1.21 8.14 11.71
CA LEU A 87 2.22 8.25 10.66
C LEU A 87 2.47 6.87 10.08
N TYR A 88 2.05 6.67 8.82
CA TYR A 88 2.27 5.42 8.10
C TYR A 88 3.48 5.54 7.17
N LEU A 89 4.35 4.53 7.19
CA LEU A 89 5.48 4.38 6.29
C LEU A 89 5.29 3.08 5.50
N HIS A 90 5.24 3.17 4.18
CA HIS A 90 4.92 2.02 3.34
C HIS A 90 5.99 0.93 3.37
N GLY A 91 5.57 -0.31 3.13
CA GLY A 91 6.47 -1.45 2.98
C GLY A 91 7.14 -1.49 1.61
N GLY A 92 7.74 -2.64 1.25
CA GLY A 92 8.43 -2.81 -0.04
C GLY A 92 9.96 -2.81 0.06
N GLY A 93 10.49 -3.07 1.26
CA GLY A 93 11.91 -3.34 1.46
C GLY A 93 12.84 -2.17 1.11
N TYR A 94 12.34 -0.94 1.19
CA TYR A 94 13.04 0.29 0.78
C TYR A 94 13.41 0.37 -0.72
N VAL A 95 12.83 -0.50 -1.55
CA VAL A 95 13.10 -0.55 -3.00
C VAL A 95 11.85 -0.29 -3.81
N VAL A 96 10.74 -0.96 -3.46
CA VAL A 96 9.44 -0.87 -4.14
C VAL A 96 8.38 -0.24 -3.23
N GLY A 97 7.19 -0.02 -3.79
CA GLY A 97 6.09 0.65 -3.10
C GLY A 97 6.05 2.16 -3.37
N SER A 98 4.92 2.74 -2.99
CA SER A 98 4.53 4.12 -3.27
C SER A 98 3.34 4.50 -2.36
N LEU A 99 2.89 5.75 -2.46
CA LEU A 99 1.63 6.19 -1.85
C LEU A 99 0.42 5.45 -2.42
N ASP A 100 0.47 5.01 -3.68
CA ASP A 100 -0.65 4.38 -4.37
C ASP A 100 -0.77 2.89 -4.04
N SER A 101 0.36 2.17 -4.03
CA SER A 101 0.40 0.74 -3.66
C SER A 101 -0.11 0.45 -2.24
N HIS A 102 -0.10 1.46 -1.35
CA HIS A 102 -0.58 1.36 0.03
C HIS A 102 -1.78 2.27 0.31
N ASP A 103 -2.45 2.77 -0.73
CA ASP A 103 -3.56 3.69 -0.57
C ASP A 103 -4.75 3.04 0.15
N SER A 104 -5.08 1.79 -0.21
CA SER A 104 -6.21 1.08 0.37
C SER A 104 -6.03 0.78 1.86
N VAL A 105 -4.85 0.30 2.28
CA VAL A 105 -4.57 0.09 3.70
C VAL A 105 -4.62 1.38 4.49
N CYS A 106 -4.09 2.49 3.96
CA CYS A 106 -4.17 3.80 4.64
C CYS A 106 -5.61 4.28 4.78
N ARG A 107 -6.45 4.08 3.76
CA ARG A 107 -7.89 4.40 3.83
C ARG A 107 -8.61 3.51 4.84
N ARG A 108 -8.28 2.23 4.95
CA ARG A 108 -8.83 1.34 6.00
C ARG A 108 -8.44 1.79 7.39
N LEU A 109 -7.17 2.14 7.61
CA LEU A 109 -6.70 2.66 8.89
C LEU A 109 -7.41 3.96 9.27
N ALA A 110 -7.54 4.90 8.33
CA ALA A 110 -8.30 6.12 8.56
C ALA A 110 -9.79 5.83 8.81
N ALA A 111 -10.37 4.83 8.13
CA ALA A 111 -11.77 4.49 8.27
C ALA A 111 -12.12 3.80 9.60
N LEU A 112 -11.17 3.04 10.15
CA LEU A 112 -11.30 2.32 11.43
C LEU A 112 -10.76 3.12 12.62
N GLY A 113 -10.05 4.21 12.35
CA GLY A 113 -9.58 5.13 13.37
C GLY A 113 -10.74 5.86 14.02
N GLU A 114 -11.20 5.38 15.17
CA GLU A 114 -12.28 6.00 15.95
C GLU A 114 -11.79 7.20 16.78
N PHE A 115 -11.03 8.10 16.14
CA PHE A 115 -10.43 9.27 16.78
C PHE A 115 -10.86 10.59 16.14
#